data_AF-A0A182AME4-F1
#
_entry.id   AF-A0A182AME4-F1
#
_cell.length_a   1.000
_cell.length_b   1.000
_cell.length_c   1.000
_cell.angle_alpha   90.00
_cell.angle_beta   90.00
_cell.angle_gamma   90.00
#
_symmetry.space_group_name_H-M   'P 1'
#
loop_
_entity.id
_entity.type
_entity.pdbx_description
1 polymer ?
#
loop_
_entity_poly.entity_id
_entity_poly.type
_entity_poly.pdbx_seq_one_letter_code
_entity_poly.pdbx_strand_id
1 'polypeptide(L)'
;MGFFDRLSRLLRANANAAIGSMEDPGKILDQSVADMQADLVKLRQAVATAIASQKRIQNQAEQAESQSKTWYQRAERALQKGEEDLAREALTRRKTYDDTATALNTQLKSQAGQVEALKKSLVALEAKIAEAKTKKDMLKARAQAAQAQEQLQSAVGNLGTNSAMAAFERMEEKVQTLEARSQAAAELAGADLESQFAALEGSDVDDELAALKNRLSGAAGPAPVALPKDSDPVPQLAPVKVAEVDAELEELRRSIDKL
;
A
#
# COMPACT_ATOMS: atom_id res chain seq x y z
N MET A 1 34.81 -18.10 -4.87
CA MET A 1 33.46 -17.74 -4.37
C MET A 1 33.25 -16.23 -4.53
N GLY A 2 32.46 -15.83 -5.52
CA GLY A 2 32.26 -14.41 -5.86
C GLY A 2 31.37 -13.67 -4.84
N PHE A 3 31.49 -12.35 -4.81
CA PHE A 3 30.63 -11.45 -4.02
C PHE A 3 29.13 -11.75 -4.21
N PHE A 4 28.72 -12.05 -5.45
CA PHE A 4 27.34 -12.45 -5.79
C PHE A 4 26.86 -13.73 -5.08
N ASP A 5 27.76 -14.66 -4.80
CA ASP A 5 27.46 -15.93 -4.13
C ASP A 5 27.32 -15.74 -2.61
N ARG A 6 27.97 -14.70 -2.07
CA ARG A 6 27.81 -14.25 -0.68
C ARG A 6 26.52 -13.46 -0.52
N LEU A 7 26.21 -12.58 -1.46
CA LEU A 7 24.95 -11.82 -1.48
C LEU A 7 23.74 -12.74 -1.69
N SER A 8 23.83 -13.72 -2.59
CA SER A 8 22.77 -14.72 -2.78
C SER A 8 22.57 -15.60 -1.54
N ARG A 9 23.66 -15.94 -0.83
CA ARG A 9 23.59 -16.63 0.46
C ARG A 9 22.94 -15.78 1.55
N LEU A 10 23.24 -14.49 1.63
CA LEU A 10 22.59 -13.59 2.60
C LEU A 10 21.09 -13.48 2.31
N LEU A 11 20.70 -13.35 1.04
CA LEU A 11 19.30 -13.36 0.62
C LEU A 11 18.58 -14.69 0.95
N ARG A 12 19.24 -15.83 0.72
CA ARG A 12 18.71 -17.16 1.05
C ARG A 12 18.67 -17.45 2.56
N ALA A 13 19.66 -16.98 3.31
CA ALA A 13 19.73 -17.16 4.75
C ALA A 13 18.61 -16.40 5.46
N ASN A 14 18.22 -15.22 4.94
CA ASN A 14 17.11 -14.45 5.49
C ASN A 14 15.73 -15.02 5.11
N ALA A 15 15.61 -15.70 3.96
CA ALA A 15 14.37 -16.39 3.56
C ALA A 15 13.98 -17.54 4.52
N ASN A 16 14.96 -18.19 5.16
CA ASN A 16 14.70 -19.24 6.16
C ASN A 16 14.37 -18.71 7.56
N ALA A 17 14.70 -17.45 7.87
CA ALA A 17 14.39 -16.83 9.16
C ALA A 17 12.95 -16.26 9.24
N ALA A 18 12.32 -16.03 8.07
CA ALA A 18 10.97 -15.47 7.96
C ALA A 18 9.82 -16.47 8.27
N ILE A 19 10.13 -17.72 8.63
CA ILE A 19 9.11 -18.76 8.91
C ILE A 19 8.57 -18.66 10.36
N GLY A 20 9.21 -17.88 11.24
CA GLY A 20 8.91 -17.89 12.68
C GLY A 20 8.10 -16.72 13.24
N SER A 21 7.86 -15.64 12.49
CA SER A 21 7.32 -14.40 13.07
C SER A 21 6.12 -13.90 12.29
N MET A 22 5.09 -13.47 13.02
CA MET A 22 3.91 -12.73 12.55
C MET A 22 4.27 -11.36 11.94
N GLU A 23 5.23 -11.30 11.02
CA GLU A 23 5.58 -10.07 10.30
C GLU A 23 4.83 -10.01 8.98
N ASP A 24 4.15 -8.88 8.78
CA ASP A 24 3.50 -8.54 7.52
C ASP A 24 4.49 -8.74 6.36
N PRO A 25 4.20 -9.63 5.40
CA PRO A 25 5.10 -9.88 4.26
C PRO A 25 5.41 -8.60 3.47
N GLY A 26 4.53 -7.60 3.50
CA GLY A 26 4.79 -6.27 2.95
C GLY A 26 5.96 -5.56 3.64
N LYS A 27 6.06 -5.64 4.97
CA LYS A 27 7.15 -5.01 5.74
C LYS A 27 8.49 -5.68 5.50
N ILE A 28 8.53 -7.01 5.40
CA ILE A 28 9.76 -7.76 5.10
C ILE A 28 10.31 -7.34 3.72
N LEU A 29 9.43 -7.21 2.72
CA LEU A 29 9.83 -6.79 1.38
C LEU A 29 10.29 -5.33 1.34
N ASP A 30 9.65 -4.43 2.11
CA ASP A 30 10.12 -3.05 2.25
C ASP A 30 11.51 -2.99 2.88
N GLN A 31 11.70 -3.69 4.00
CA GLN A 31 12.98 -3.73 4.71
C GLN A 31 14.09 -4.29 3.83
N SER A 32 13.81 -5.39 3.11
CA SER A 32 14.80 -5.99 2.20
C SER A 32 15.23 -5.03 1.09
N VAL A 33 14.29 -4.29 0.51
CA VAL A 33 14.62 -3.26 -0.49
C VAL A 33 15.40 -2.10 0.13
N ALA A 34 15.04 -1.66 1.34
CA ALA A 34 15.75 -0.60 2.05
C ALA A 34 17.20 -1.01 2.36
N ASP A 35 17.41 -2.24 2.84
CA ASP A 35 18.75 -2.80 3.12
C ASP A 35 19.59 -2.86 1.84
N MET A 36 19.00 -3.35 0.73
CA MET A 36 19.67 -3.37 -0.57
C MET A 36 20.07 -1.95 -1.03
N GLN A 37 19.24 -0.95 -0.79
CA GLN A 37 19.57 0.44 -1.11
C GLN A 37 20.69 1.00 -0.22
N ALA A 38 20.69 0.69 1.07
CA ALA A 38 21.74 1.09 1.99
C ALA A 38 23.09 0.47 1.60
N ASP A 39 23.09 -0.81 1.24
CA ASP A 39 24.29 -1.51 0.78
C ASP A 39 24.76 -1.01 -0.59
N LEU A 40 23.85 -0.62 -1.48
CA LEU A 40 24.19 0.04 -2.74
C LEU A 40 24.96 1.36 -2.49
N VAL A 41 24.56 2.16 -1.50
CA VAL A 41 25.27 3.40 -1.15
C VAL A 41 26.70 3.09 -0.68
N LYS A 42 26.87 2.11 0.20
CA LYS A 42 28.21 1.67 0.66
C LYS A 42 29.06 1.16 -0.51
N LEU A 43 28.47 0.39 -1.41
CA LEU A 43 29.17 -0.11 -2.60
C LEU A 43 29.59 1.04 -3.52
N ARG A 44 28.73 2.02 -3.77
CA ARG A 44 29.06 3.22 -4.55
C ARG A 44 30.25 3.97 -3.94
N GLN A 45 30.28 4.13 -2.62
CA GLN A 45 31.40 4.75 -1.91
C GLN A 45 32.70 3.95 -2.05
N ALA A 46 32.63 2.62 -1.93
CA ALA A 46 33.79 1.74 -2.11
C ALA A 46 34.33 1.80 -3.55
N VAL A 47 33.45 1.79 -4.55
CA VAL A 47 33.83 1.94 -5.97
C VAL A 47 34.43 3.33 -6.23
N ALA A 48 33.85 4.39 -5.68
CA ALA A 48 34.40 5.74 -5.79
C ALA A 48 35.81 5.84 -5.17
N THR A 49 36.03 5.20 -4.02
CA THR A 49 37.35 5.13 -3.36
C THR A 49 38.37 4.39 -4.23
N ALA A 50 37.97 3.28 -4.86
CA ALA A 50 38.83 2.54 -5.79
C ALA A 50 39.20 3.37 -7.03
N ILE A 51 38.23 4.09 -7.61
CA ILE A 51 38.46 5.01 -8.73
C ILE A 51 39.42 6.15 -8.32
N ALA A 52 39.22 6.74 -7.15
CA ALA A 52 40.08 7.80 -6.64
C ALA A 52 41.52 7.31 -6.42
N SER A 53 41.69 6.11 -5.86
CA SER A 53 43.00 5.47 -5.72
C SER A 53 43.68 5.24 -7.07
N GLN A 54 42.94 4.71 -8.06
CA GLN A 54 43.45 4.52 -9.43
C GLN A 54 43.90 5.86 -10.03
N LYS A 55 43.10 6.91 -9.88
CA LYS A 55 43.42 8.24 -10.40
C LYS A 55 44.64 8.84 -9.72
N ARG A 56 44.82 8.61 -8.42
CA ARG A 56 46.03 9.03 -7.69
C ARG A 56 47.29 8.37 -8.27
N ILE A 57 47.25 7.07 -8.51
CA ILE A 57 48.37 6.32 -9.12
C ILE A 57 48.64 6.84 -10.54
N GLN A 58 47.58 7.11 -11.31
CA GLN A 58 47.72 7.70 -12.64
C GLN A 58 48.47 9.03 -12.59
N ASN A 59 48.04 9.95 -11.73
CA ASN A 59 48.68 11.26 -11.61
C ASN A 59 50.15 11.14 -11.16
N GLN A 60 50.46 10.17 -10.28
CA GLN A 60 51.84 9.89 -9.87
C GLN A 60 52.69 9.36 -11.03
N ALA A 61 52.13 8.48 -11.87
CA ALA A 61 52.81 7.97 -13.06
C ALA A 61 53.11 9.10 -14.05
N GLU A 62 52.09 9.93 -14.36
CA GLU A 62 52.23 11.10 -15.24
C GLU A 62 53.28 12.09 -14.71
N GLN A 63 53.32 12.31 -13.39
CA GLN A 63 54.34 13.16 -12.77
C GLN A 63 55.75 12.57 -12.88
N ALA A 64 55.91 11.26 -12.66
CA ALA A 64 57.20 10.58 -12.83
C ALA A 64 57.69 10.64 -14.29
N GLU A 65 56.80 10.42 -15.27
CA GLU A 65 57.11 10.57 -16.69
C GLU A 65 57.55 11.98 -17.06
N SER A 66 56.86 13.00 -16.52
CA SER A 66 57.22 14.41 -16.71
C SER A 66 58.60 14.74 -16.14
N GLN A 67 58.92 14.22 -14.95
CA GLN A 67 60.24 14.38 -14.34
C GLN A 67 61.34 13.68 -15.14
N SER A 68 61.09 12.48 -15.63
CA SER A 68 62.00 11.78 -16.53
C SER A 68 62.32 12.63 -17.78
N LYS A 69 61.29 13.14 -18.46
CA LYS A 69 61.45 14.04 -19.62
C LYS A 69 62.27 15.28 -19.28
N THR A 70 62.05 15.87 -18.11
CA THR A 70 62.79 17.04 -17.65
C THR A 70 64.28 16.72 -17.42
N TRP A 71 64.59 15.60 -16.78
CA TRP A 71 65.98 15.15 -16.58
C TRP A 71 66.67 14.79 -17.90
N TYR A 72 65.92 14.22 -18.84
CA TYR A 72 66.42 13.96 -20.19
C TYR A 72 66.81 15.26 -20.91
N GLN A 73 65.95 16.28 -20.90
CA GLN A 73 66.27 17.59 -21.48
C GLN A 73 67.48 18.26 -20.79
N ARG A 74 67.65 18.06 -19.49
CA ARG A 74 68.83 18.56 -18.75
C ARG A 74 70.11 17.85 -19.20
N ALA A 75 70.06 16.53 -19.39
CA ALA A 75 71.19 15.77 -19.92
C ALA A 75 71.59 16.23 -21.32
N GLU A 76 70.62 16.48 -22.21
CA GLU A 76 70.87 16.99 -23.57
C GLU A 76 71.58 18.35 -23.52
N ARG A 77 71.14 19.27 -22.66
CA ARG A 77 71.78 20.59 -22.49
C ARG A 77 73.19 20.49 -21.90
N ALA A 78 73.42 19.58 -20.95
CA ALA A 78 74.75 19.36 -20.37
C ALA A 78 75.74 18.82 -21.43
N LEU A 79 75.30 17.86 -22.26
CA LEU A 79 76.09 17.35 -23.38
C LEU A 79 76.41 18.43 -24.41
N GLN A 80 75.45 19.29 -24.76
CA GLN A 80 75.68 20.42 -25.67
C GLN A 80 76.76 21.39 -25.17
N LYS A 81 76.96 21.46 -23.85
CA LYS A 81 77.99 22.28 -23.20
C LYS A 81 79.30 21.54 -22.94
N GLY A 82 79.40 20.25 -23.30
CA GLY A 82 80.57 19.42 -23.03
C GLY A 82 80.70 18.95 -21.58
N GLU A 83 79.65 19.12 -20.75
CA GLU A 83 79.64 18.72 -19.35
C GLU A 83 79.17 17.26 -19.20
N GLU A 84 80.02 16.31 -19.58
CA GLU A 84 79.66 14.87 -19.63
C GLU A 84 79.28 14.28 -18.27
N ASP A 85 79.93 14.70 -17.18
CA ASP A 85 79.63 14.19 -15.84
C ASP A 85 78.24 14.61 -15.37
N LEU A 86 77.86 15.87 -15.62
CA LEU A 86 76.51 16.39 -15.33
C LEU A 86 75.46 15.70 -16.20
N ALA A 87 75.78 15.40 -17.46
CA ALA A 87 74.89 14.63 -18.32
C ALA A 87 74.66 13.20 -17.80
N ARG A 88 75.72 12.51 -17.35
CA ARG A 88 75.59 11.18 -16.72
C ARG A 88 74.72 11.22 -15.50
N GLU A 89 74.94 12.19 -14.59
CA GLU A 89 74.12 12.30 -13.38
C GLU A 89 72.64 12.57 -13.71
N ALA A 90 72.37 13.46 -14.67
CA ALA A 90 71.01 13.72 -15.14
C ALA A 90 70.35 12.46 -15.74
N LEU A 91 71.09 11.66 -16.51
CA LEU A 91 70.60 10.39 -17.04
C LEU A 91 70.35 9.34 -15.94
N THR A 92 71.18 9.29 -14.90
CA THR A 92 70.94 8.42 -13.74
C THR A 92 69.63 8.79 -13.05
N ARG A 93 69.40 10.09 -12.81
CA ARG A 93 68.13 10.56 -12.22
C ARG A 93 66.94 10.27 -13.12
N ARG A 94 67.06 10.52 -14.43
CA ARG A 94 66.04 10.15 -15.43
C ARG A 94 65.66 8.68 -15.30
N LYS A 95 66.65 7.78 -15.26
CA LYS A 95 66.42 6.34 -15.15
C LYS A 95 65.59 5.98 -13.92
N THR A 96 65.88 6.59 -12.77
CA THR A 96 65.07 6.38 -11.54
C THR A 96 63.61 6.79 -11.74
N TYR A 97 63.34 7.91 -12.41
CA TYR A 97 61.97 8.34 -12.71
C TYR A 97 61.29 7.45 -13.78
N ASP A 98 62.02 7.00 -14.79
CA ASP A 98 61.52 6.05 -15.81
C ASP A 98 61.14 4.70 -15.18
N ASP A 99 61.97 4.18 -14.27
CA ASP A 99 61.69 2.93 -13.54
C ASP A 99 60.45 3.10 -12.65
N THR A 100 60.33 4.25 -11.97
CA THR A 100 59.15 4.60 -11.15
C THR A 100 57.88 4.68 -11.98
N ALA A 101 57.91 5.39 -13.12
CA ALA A 101 56.79 5.50 -14.04
C ALA A 101 56.38 4.11 -14.58
N THR A 102 57.34 3.26 -14.92
CA THR A 102 57.10 1.90 -15.39
C THR A 102 56.39 1.05 -14.33
N ALA A 103 56.85 1.12 -13.07
CA ALA A 103 56.21 0.41 -11.96
C ALA A 103 54.77 0.89 -11.74
N LEU A 104 54.54 2.21 -11.69
CA LEU A 104 53.21 2.79 -11.47
C LEU A 104 52.26 2.47 -12.63
N ASN A 105 52.71 2.53 -13.88
CA ASN A 105 51.92 2.16 -15.05
C ASN A 105 51.55 0.67 -15.05
N THR A 106 52.46 -0.20 -14.59
CA THR A 106 52.18 -1.64 -14.44
C THR A 106 51.12 -1.87 -13.37
N GLN A 107 51.23 -1.19 -12.22
CA GLN A 107 50.21 -1.21 -11.17
C GLN A 107 48.87 -0.70 -11.69
N LEU A 108 48.86 0.39 -12.46
CA LEU A 108 47.64 0.97 -13.03
C LEU A 108 46.94 -0.01 -13.99
N LYS A 109 47.70 -0.67 -14.88
CA LYS A 109 47.15 -1.71 -15.77
C LYS A 109 46.52 -2.86 -14.98
N SER A 110 47.15 -3.29 -13.89
CA SER A 110 46.60 -4.35 -13.04
C SER A 110 45.31 -3.95 -12.32
N GLN A 111 45.19 -2.68 -11.92
CA GLN A 111 44.01 -2.15 -11.23
C GLN A 111 42.86 -1.77 -12.16
N ALA A 112 43.16 -1.37 -13.40
CA ALA A 112 42.15 -0.93 -14.36
C ALA A 112 41.06 -1.99 -14.60
N GLY A 113 41.46 -3.26 -14.74
CA GLY A 113 40.51 -4.37 -14.91
C GLY A 113 39.61 -4.57 -13.68
N GLN A 114 40.15 -4.38 -12.47
CA GLN A 114 39.40 -4.54 -11.22
C GLN A 114 38.38 -3.42 -11.04
N VAL A 115 38.79 -2.17 -11.26
CA VAL A 115 37.89 -1.01 -11.17
C VAL A 115 36.78 -1.10 -12.21
N GLU A 116 37.10 -1.54 -13.43
CA GLU A 116 36.10 -1.72 -14.48
C GLU A 116 35.09 -2.83 -14.14
N ALA A 117 35.56 -3.96 -13.60
CA ALA A 117 34.68 -5.03 -13.12
C ALA A 117 33.77 -4.56 -11.97
N LEU A 118 34.29 -3.74 -11.05
CA LEU A 118 33.50 -3.14 -9.97
C LEU A 118 32.42 -2.20 -10.50
N LYS A 119 32.74 -1.33 -11.47
CA LYS A 119 31.76 -0.45 -12.12
C LYS A 119 30.63 -1.25 -12.80
N LYS A 120 30.98 -2.28 -13.57
CA LYS A 120 29.99 -3.15 -14.22
C LYS A 120 29.11 -3.87 -13.20
N SER A 121 29.70 -4.37 -12.13
CA SER A 121 28.98 -5.04 -11.04
C SER A 121 28.03 -4.08 -10.31
N LEU A 122 28.43 -2.83 -10.13
CA LEU A 122 27.60 -1.78 -9.54
C LEU A 122 26.37 -1.50 -10.41
N VAL A 123 26.54 -1.29 -11.72
CA VAL A 123 25.42 -1.07 -12.66
C VAL A 123 24.47 -2.27 -12.67
N ALA A 124 25.01 -3.49 -12.68
CA ALA A 124 24.19 -4.70 -12.61
C ALA A 124 23.41 -4.81 -11.29
N LEU A 125 24.00 -4.39 -10.18
CA LEU A 125 23.32 -4.36 -8.88
C LEU A 125 22.20 -3.31 -8.86
N GLU A 126 22.43 -2.13 -9.42
CA GLU A 126 21.41 -1.08 -9.56
C GLU A 126 20.19 -1.58 -10.34
N ALA A 127 20.41 -2.25 -11.47
CA ALA A 127 19.35 -2.86 -12.25
C ALA A 127 18.57 -3.91 -11.45
N LYS A 128 19.27 -4.81 -10.73
CA LYS A 128 18.61 -5.81 -9.87
C LYS A 128 17.81 -5.21 -8.74
N ILE A 129 18.26 -4.10 -8.15
CA ILE A 129 17.53 -3.40 -7.10
C ILE A 129 16.26 -2.75 -7.67
N ALA A 130 16.33 -2.18 -8.89
CA ALA A 130 15.16 -1.67 -9.58
C ALA A 130 14.14 -2.79 -9.85
N GLU A 131 14.58 -3.95 -10.34
CA GLU A 131 13.71 -5.13 -10.51
C GLU A 131 13.10 -5.60 -9.19
N ALA A 132 13.88 -5.59 -8.10
CA ALA A 132 13.40 -5.98 -6.78
C ALA A 132 12.32 -5.03 -6.25
N LYS A 133 12.44 -3.72 -6.52
CA LYS A 133 11.39 -2.74 -6.20
C LYS A 133 10.09 -3.05 -6.94
N THR A 134 10.15 -3.26 -8.25
CA THR A 134 8.95 -3.61 -9.04
C THR A 134 8.32 -4.91 -8.55
N LYS A 135 9.13 -5.92 -8.24
CA LYS A 135 8.65 -7.20 -7.67
C LYS A 135 8.02 -7.01 -6.30
N LYS A 136 8.60 -6.18 -5.43
CA LYS A 136 8.00 -5.83 -4.13
C LYS A 136 6.60 -5.26 -4.32
N ASP A 137 6.46 -4.24 -5.18
CA ASP A 137 5.19 -3.54 -5.36
C ASP A 137 4.12 -4.48 -5.93
N MET A 138 4.49 -5.35 -6.88
CA MET A 138 3.62 -6.40 -7.40
C MET A 138 3.20 -7.41 -6.33
N LEU A 139 4.14 -7.87 -5.49
CA LEU A 139 3.84 -8.82 -4.42
C LEU A 139 2.95 -8.20 -3.33
N LYS A 140 3.16 -6.92 -3.01
CA LYS A 140 2.29 -6.17 -2.10
C LYS A 140 0.87 -6.04 -2.63
N ALA A 141 0.70 -5.65 -3.89
CA ALA A 141 -0.62 -5.56 -4.51
C ALA A 141 -1.33 -6.92 -4.53
N ARG A 142 -0.59 -8.00 -4.81
CA ARG A 142 -1.13 -9.36 -4.77
C ARG A 142 -1.52 -9.80 -3.36
N ALA A 143 -0.72 -9.46 -2.34
CA ALA A 143 -1.03 -9.73 -0.95
C ALA A 143 -2.29 -8.98 -0.50
N GLN A 144 -2.43 -7.71 -0.86
CA GLN A 144 -3.63 -6.91 -0.57
C GLN A 144 -4.87 -7.48 -1.26
N ALA A 145 -4.77 -7.87 -2.53
CA ALA A 145 -5.88 -8.50 -3.25
C ALA A 145 -6.30 -9.84 -2.61
N ALA A 146 -5.32 -10.65 -2.20
CA ALA A 146 -5.59 -11.91 -1.50
C ALA A 146 -6.28 -11.67 -0.14
N GLN A 147 -5.81 -10.69 0.65
CA GLN A 147 -6.46 -10.29 1.91
C GLN A 147 -7.89 -9.79 1.69
N ALA A 148 -8.13 -8.98 0.66
CA ALA A 148 -9.48 -8.51 0.32
C ALA A 148 -10.40 -9.67 -0.09
N GLN A 149 -9.88 -10.64 -0.84
CA GLN A 149 -10.64 -11.83 -1.23
C GLN A 149 -10.96 -12.73 -0.02
N GLU A 150 -10.01 -12.90 0.91
CA GLU A 150 -10.23 -13.62 2.17
C GLU A 150 -11.27 -12.93 3.06
N GLN A 151 -11.21 -11.60 3.18
CA GLN A 151 -12.19 -10.81 3.91
C GLN A 151 -13.58 -10.91 3.27
N LEU A 152 -13.67 -10.85 1.93
CA LEU A 152 -14.93 -11.03 1.22
C LEU A 152 -15.50 -12.44 1.43
N GLN A 153 -14.67 -13.48 1.31
CA GLN A 153 -15.10 -14.87 1.55
C GLN A 153 -15.55 -15.08 3.00
N SER A 154 -14.88 -14.43 3.96
CA SER A 154 -15.26 -14.47 5.36
C SER A 154 -16.58 -13.73 5.62
N ALA A 155 -16.77 -12.55 5.01
CA ALA A 155 -18.01 -11.78 5.09
C ALA A 155 -19.19 -12.51 4.42
N VAL A 156 -18.96 -13.12 3.26
CA VAL A 156 -19.97 -13.94 2.56
C VAL A 156 -20.24 -15.23 3.31
N GLY A 157 -19.24 -15.87 3.91
CA GLY A 157 -19.42 -17.02 4.81
C GLY A 157 -20.25 -16.66 6.04
N ASN A 158 -20.00 -15.49 6.64
CA ASN A 158 -20.77 -14.95 7.76
C ASN A 158 -22.20 -14.53 7.34
N LEU A 159 -22.40 -14.07 6.10
CA LEU A 159 -23.74 -13.80 5.55
C LEU A 159 -24.48 -15.09 5.19
N GLY A 160 -23.76 -16.12 4.76
CA GLY A 160 -24.27 -17.45 4.39
C GLY A 160 -24.65 -18.31 5.59
N THR A 161 -24.34 -17.88 6.82
CA THR A 161 -24.76 -18.54 8.06
C THR A 161 -25.51 -17.57 8.99
N ASN A 162 -26.83 -17.44 8.76
CA ASN A 162 -27.86 -16.95 9.69
C ASN A 162 -27.82 -15.48 10.16
N SER A 163 -28.76 -14.69 9.61
CA SER A 163 -29.80 -14.03 10.45
C SER A 163 -30.92 -13.42 9.63
N ALA A 164 -30.63 -12.79 8.49
CA ALA A 164 -31.63 -12.01 7.75
C ALA A 164 -32.65 -12.88 6.99
N MET A 165 -32.20 -13.85 6.18
CA MET A 165 -33.11 -14.77 5.45
C MET A 165 -33.91 -15.67 6.40
N ALA A 166 -33.25 -16.25 7.42
CA ALA A 166 -33.93 -17.05 8.44
C ALA A 166 -34.90 -16.24 9.33
N ALA A 167 -34.70 -14.93 9.49
CA ALA A 167 -35.66 -14.06 10.16
C ALA A 167 -36.88 -13.75 9.28
N PHE A 168 -36.69 -13.63 7.96
CA PHE A 168 -37.78 -13.47 7.01
C PHE A 168 -38.67 -14.72 6.96
N GLU A 169 -38.10 -15.93 6.86
CA GLU A 169 -38.87 -17.18 6.88
C GLU A 169 -39.67 -17.35 8.17
N ARG A 170 -39.09 -17.05 9.34
CA ARG A 170 -39.82 -17.09 10.62
C ARG A 170 -40.94 -16.05 10.71
N MET A 171 -40.76 -14.89 10.07
CA MET A 171 -41.77 -13.85 10.06
C MET A 171 -42.92 -14.22 9.12
N GLU A 172 -42.62 -14.84 7.98
CA GLU A 172 -43.60 -15.39 7.05
C GLU A 172 -44.46 -16.48 7.71
N GLU A 173 -43.84 -17.43 8.41
CA GLU A 173 -44.56 -18.50 9.14
C GLU A 173 -45.47 -17.91 10.24
N LYS A 174 -45.00 -16.87 10.93
CA LYS A 174 -45.78 -16.18 11.97
C LYS A 174 -46.95 -15.38 11.40
N VAL A 175 -46.78 -14.77 10.23
CA VAL A 175 -47.86 -14.08 9.50
C VAL A 175 -48.91 -15.10 9.04
N GLN A 176 -48.51 -16.22 8.43
CA GLN A 176 -49.45 -17.28 8.04
C GLN A 176 -50.22 -17.84 9.24
N THR A 177 -49.57 -18.01 10.38
CA THR A 177 -50.25 -18.48 11.61
C THR A 177 -51.26 -17.45 12.13
N LEU A 178 -50.95 -16.16 12.04
CA LEU A 178 -51.87 -15.08 12.43
C LEU A 178 -53.05 -14.99 11.46
N GLU A 179 -52.82 -15.13 10.16
CA GLU A 179 -53.87 -15.18 9.15
C GLU A 179 -54.80 -16.38 9.35
N ALA A 180 -54.24 -17.57 9.57
CA ALA A 180 -55.01 -18.78 9.87
C ALA A 180 -55.82 -18.65 11.16
N ARG A 181 -55.26 -18.02 12.21
CA ARG A 181 -56.01 -17.70 13.43
C ARG A 181 -57.12 -16.68 13.20
N SER A 182 -56.88 -15.68 12.36
CA SER A 182 -57.89 -14.67 12.03
C SER A 182 -59.04 -15.29 11.23
N GLN A 183 -58.75 -16.21 10.30
CA GLN A 183 -59.77 -16.97 9.58
C GLN A 183 -60.55 -17.89 10.51
N ALA A 184 -59.88 -18.65 11.38
CA ALA A 184 -60.54 -19.50 12.37
C ALA A 184 -61.40 -18.68 13.35
N ALA A 185 -60.95 -17.51 13.79
CA ALA A 185 -61.72 -16.61 14.65
C ALA A 185 -62.93 -16.00 13.93
N ALA A 186 -62.80 -15.69 12.63
CA ALA A 186 -63.91 -15.23 11.81
C ALA A 186 -64.96 -16.33 11.59
N GLU A 187 -64.54 -17.58 11.39
CA GLU A 187 -65.43 -18.74 11.33
C GLU A 187 -66.14 -19.00 12.67
N LEU A 188 -65.42 -18.85 13.80
CA LEU A 188 -66.00 -19.00 15.14
C LEU A 188 -66.99 -17.88 15.47
N ALA A 189 -66.68 -16.63 15.09
CA ALA A 189 -67.58 -15.49 15.25
C ALA A 189 -68.80 -15.59 14.32
N GLY A 190 -68.63 -16.14 13.11
CA GLY A 190 -69.73 -16.47 12.21
C GLY A 190 -70.64 -17.54 12.80
N ALA A 191 -70.08 -18.60 13.40
CA ALA A 191 -70.85 -19.65 14.08
C ALA A 191 -71.58 -19.13 15.33
N ASP A 192 -70.97 -18.20 16.08
CA ASP A 192 -71.59 -17.56 17.25
C ASP A 192 -72.73 -16.61 16.83
N LEU A 193 -72.53 -15.80 15.79
CA LEU A 193 -73.58 -14.95 15.19
C LEU A 193 -74.76 -15.76 14.65
N GLU A 194 -74.50 -16.84 13.91
CA GLU A 194 -75.57 -17.73 13.40
C GLU A 194 -76.34 -18.40 14.56
N SER A 195 -75.65 -18.76 15.64
CA SER A 195 -76.29 -19.31 16.85
C SER A 195 -77.13 -18.27 17.60
N GLN A 196 -76.70 -17.00 17.61
CA GLN A 196 -77.44 -15.89 18.18
C GLN A 196 -78.65 -15.50 17.31
N PHE A 197 -78.55 -15.58 15.98
CA PHE A 197 -79.70 -15.41 15.07
C PHE A 197 -80.71 -16.56 15.17
N ALA A 198 -80.27 -17.81 15.28
CA ALA A 198 -81.15 -18.95 15.53
C ALA A 198 -81.88 -18.85 16.89
N ALA A 199 -81.28 -18.21 17.89
CA ALA A 199 -81.92 -17.90 19.17
C ALA A 199 -82.92 -16.72 19.08
N LEU A 200 -82.76 -15.84 18.08
CA LEU A 200 -83.62 -14.68 17.81
C LEU A 200 -84.79 -14.99 16.85
N GLU A 201 -84.72 -16.07 16.07
CA GLU A 201 -85.83 -16.55 15.21
C GLU A 201 -87.05 -17.10 15.98
N GLY A 202 -87.06 -17.00 17.31
CA GLY A 202 -88.14 -17.44 18.20
C GLY A 202 -89.05 -16.33 18.77
N SER A 203 -88.86 -15.06 18.45
CA SER A 203 -89.68 -13.96 18.98
C SER A 203 -90.07 -12.93 17.92
N ASP A 204 -91.36 -12.56 17.90
CA ASP A 204 -92.08 -11.74 16.91
C ASP A 204 -91.29 -10.56 16.30
N VAL A 205 -90.91 -10.75 15.04
CA VAL A 205 -90.15 -9.80 14.19
C VAL A 205 -91.01 -8.61 13.73
N ASP A 206 -92.34 -8.69 13.85
CA ASP A 206 -93.25 -7.66 13.35
C ASP A 206 -93.31 -6.39 14.24
N ASP A 207 -93.08 -6.52 15.55
CA ASP A 207 -93.12 -5.37 16.49
C ASP A 207 -91.83 -4.52 16.44
N GLU A 208 -90.68 -5.14 16.20
CA GLU A 208 -89.39 -4.42 16.10
C GLU A 208 -89.23 -3.67 14.77
N LEU A 209 -89.88 -4.15 13.70
CA LEU A 209 -89.89 -3.49 12.38
C LEU A 209 -90.67 -2.16 12.39
N ALA A 210 -91.72 -2.06 13.21
CA ALA A 210 -92.48 -0.83 13.42
C ALA A 210 -91.68 0.21 14.24
N ALA A 211 -90.91 -0.24 15.23
CA ALA A 211 -90.03 0.61 16.02
C ALA A 211 -88.85 1.17 15.18
N LEU A 212 -88.31 0.38 14.24
CA LEU A 212 -87.21 0.79 13.37
C LEU A 212 -87.63 1.82 12.30
N LYS A 213 -88.84 1.71 11.75
CA LYS A 213 -89.40 2.66 10.76
C LYS A 213 -89.60 4.07 11.33
N ASN A 214 -89.96 4.16 12.61
CA ASN A 214 -90.11 5.43 13.33
C ASN A 214 -88.75 6.05 13.70
N ARG A 215 -87.71 5.24 13.88
CA ARG A 215 -86.35 5.72 14.21
C ARG A 215 -85.55 6.18 12.98
N LEU A 216 -85.78 5.55 11.82
CA LEU A 216 -85.09 5.87 10.56
C LEU A 216 -85.68 7.07 9.78
N SER A 217 -86.84 7.58 10.19
CA SER A 217 -87.45 8.80 9.62
C SER A 217 -86.90 10.12 10.20
N GLY A 218 -85.92 10.06 11.12
CA GLY A 218 -85.45 11.21 11.92
C GLY A 218 -84.00 11.65 11.74
N ALA A 219 -83.21 11.06 10.85
CA ALA A 219 -81.80 11.47 10.67
C ALA A 219 -81.34 11.28 9.22
N ALA A 220 -81.60 12.28 8.39
CA ALA A 220 -81.02 12.37 7.05
C ALA A 220 -79.50 12.62 7.14
N GLY A 221 -78.73 11.64 6.68
CA GLY A 221 -77.51 11.82 5.90
C GLY A 221 -76.25 12.35 6.61
N PRO A 222 -75.24 11.50 6.87
CA PRO A 222 -73.91 11.95 7.26
C PRO A 222 -73.16 12.56 6.06
N ALA A 223 -72.47 13.68 6.32
CA ALA A 223 -71.45 14.22 5.43
C ALA A 223 -70.28 13.21 5.28
N PRO A 224 -69.64 13.11 4.10
CA PRO A 224 -68.45 12.29 3.91
C PRO A 224 -67.28 12.87 4.71
N VAL A 225 -66.63 12.00 5.50
CA VAL A 225 -65.37 12.28 6.18
C VAL A 225 -64.29 12.54 5.12
N ALA A 226 -63.71 13.73 5.22
CA ALA A 226 -62.56 14.17 4.48
C ALA A 226 -61.29 13.40 4.88
N LEU A 227 -60.39 13.23 3.90
CA LEU A 227 -59.00 12.84 4.09
C LEU A 227 -58.31 13.78 5.12
N PRO A 228 -57.50 13.26 6.06
CA PRO A 228 -56.63 14.11 6.86
C PRO A 228 -55.57 14.75 5.96
N LYS A 229 -55.53 16.08 5.96
CA LYS A 229 -54.48 16.88 5.35
C LYS A 229 -53.28 16.97 6.30
N ASP A 230 -52.11 16.89 5.69
CA ASP A 230 -50.82 17.29 6.24
C ASP A 230 -50.90 18.56 7.08
N SER A 231 -50.50 18.48 8.34
CA SER A 231 -50.03 19.63 9.13
C SER A 231 -49.43 19.13 10.44
N ASP A 232 -48.11 18.96 10.47
CA ASP A 232 -47.22 19.48 11.52
C ASP A 232 -45.74 19.10 11.27
N PRO A 233 -44.77 19.85 11.83
CA PRO A 233 -43.72 20.48 11.02
C PRO A 233 -42.45 19.63 10.84
N VAL A 234 -41.84 19.82 9.68
CA VAL A 234 -40.45 19.45 9.38
C VAL A 234 -39.52 19.99 10.48
N PRO A 235 -38.62 19.17 11.08
CA PRO A 235 -37.57 19.69 11.93
C PRO A 235 -36.66 20.61 11.09
N GLN A 236 -36.63 21.89 11.44
CA GLN A 236 -35.65 22.84 10.91
C GLN A 236 -34.25 22.39 11.30
N LEU A 237 -33.49 21.92 10.32
CA LEU A 237 -32.04 21.80 10.42
C LEU A 237 -31.46 23.22 10.45
N ALA A 238 -30.86 23.60 11.57
CA ALA A 238 -30.07 24.81 11.67
C ALA A 238 -28.91 24.76 10.66
N PRO A 239 -28.62 25.86 9.93
CA PRO A 239 -27.45 25.90 9.06
C PRO A 239 -26.19 25.90 9.93
N VAL A 240 -25.42 24.82 9.85
CA VAL A 240 -24.05 24.77 10.36
C VAL A 240 -23.25 25.83 9.63
N LYS A 241 -22.75 26.82 10.37
CA LYS A 241 -21.86 27.86 9.85
C LYS A 241 -20.55 27.20 9.42
N VAL A 242 -20.19 27.36 8.16
CA VAL A 242 -18.97 26.82 7.52
C VAL A 242 -17.66 27.46 8.06
N ALA A 243 -17.72 28.25 9.14
CA ALA A 243 -16.57 29.01 9.64
C ALA A 243 -15.66 28.24 10.61
N GLU A 244 -16.05 27.07 11.10
CA GLU A 244 -15.23 26.30 12.07
C GLU A 244 -14.41 25.17 11.42
N VAL A 245 -14.72 24.78 10.18
CA VAL A 245 -13.97 23.72 9.48
C VAL A 245 -12.66 24.24 8.88
N ASP A 246 -12.57 25.54 8.57
CA ASP A 246 -11.35 26.16 8.02
C ASP A 246 -10.29 26.44 9.10
N ALA A 247 -10.69 26.60 10.36
CA ALA A 247 -9.77 26.84 11.48
C ALA A 247 -8.99 25.57 11.86
N GLU A 248 -9.63 24.41 11.84
CA GLU A 248 -8.99 23.12 12.14
C GLU A 248 -8.05 22.66 11.01
N LEU A 249 -8.31 23.07 9.76
CA LEU A 249 -7.49 22.73 8.60
C LEU A 249 -6.17 23.52 8.54
N GLU A 250 -6.15 24.77 9.02
CA GLU A 250 -4.92 25.55 9.15
C GLU A 250 -4.03 25.08 10.30
N GLU A 251 -4.62 24.61 11.41
CA GLU A 251 -3.88 24.04 12.53
C GLU A 251 -3.15 22.74 12.14
N LEU A 252 -3.82 21.90 11.32
CA LEU A 252 -3.23 20.67 10.80
C LEU A 252 -2.06 20.97 9.83
N ARG A 253 -2.18 21.99 8.97
CA ARG A 253 -1.10 22.39 8.05
C ARG A 253 0.13 22.93 8.78
N ARG A 254 -0.05 23.71 9.85
CA ARG A 254 1.07 24.22 10.67
C ARG A 254 1.81 23.12 11.45
N SER A 255 1.15 22.01 11.73
CA SER A 255 1.76 20.85 12.39
C SER A 255 2.64 20.01 11.47
N ILE A 256 2.38 20.05 10.16
CA ILE A 256 3.12 19.28 9.15
C ILE A 256 4.41 19.99 8.73
N ASP A 257 4.44 21.33 8.72
CA ASP A 257 5.64 22.12 8.36
C ASP A 257 6.70 22.21 9.50
N LYS A 258 6.46 21.58 10.65
CA LYS A 258 7.39 21.56 11.80
C LYS A 258 8.07 20.19 12.04
N LEU A 259 7.93 19.25 11.10
CA LEU A 259 8.64 17.96 11.07
C LEU A 259 9.62 17.92 9.90
#